data_AF-Q6BTA7-F1
#
_entry.id   AF-Q6BTA7-F1
#
_cell.length_a   1.000
_cell.length_b   1.000
_cell.length_c   1.000
_cell.angle_alpha   90.00
_cell.angle_beta   90.00
_cell.angle_gamma   90.00
#
_symmetry.space_group_name_H-M   'P 1'
#
loop_
_entity.id
_entity.type
_entity.pdbx_description
1 polymer ?
#
loop_
_entity_poly.entity_id
_entity_poly.type
_entity_poly.pdbx_seq_one_letter_code
_entity_poly.pdbx_strand_id
1 'polypeptide(L)' 'MASSKTPLGVRITDMVHRGTVLGLVGVCVVGIGSITFNIYANSDYARMNKNKLAFSKEQYDQARIASAEEADK' A
#
# COMPACT_ATOMS: atom_id res chain seq x y z
N MET A 1 51.10 18.96 -4.02
CA MET A 1 49.97 18.02 -4.24
C MET A 1 48.87 18.78 -4.96
N ALA A 2 48.64 18.49 -6.23
CA ALA A 2 47.54 19.11 -6.96
C ALA A 2 46.22 18.56 -6.40
N SER A 3 45.39 19.44 -5.82
CA SER A 3 44.02 19.09 -5.46
C SER A 3 43.26 18.77 -6.73
N SER A 4 43.18 17.50 -7.11
CA SER A 4 42.36 17.02 -8.23
C SER A 4 40.88 17.17 -7.87
N LYS A 5 40.37 18.40 -7.93
CA LYS A 5 38.95 18.69 -7.79
C LYS A 5 38.23 17.90 -8.87
N THR A 6 37.32 17.01 -8.46
CA THR A 6 36.40 16.32 -9.37
C THR A 6 35.77 17.36 -10.31
N PRO A 7 35.85 17.16 -11.64
CA PRO A 7 35.30 18.10 -12.60
C PRO A 7 33.83 18.41 -12.30
N LEU A 8 33.43 19.67 -12.47
CA LEU A 8 32.06 20.12 -12.13
C LEU A 8 30.98 19.29 -12.83
N GLY A 9 31.21 18.89 -14.08
CA GLY A 9 30.29 18.02 -14.81
C GLY A 9 30.06 16.66 -14.11
N VAL A 10 31.13 16.03 -13.63
CA VAL A 10 31.05 14.75 -12.90
C VAL A 10 30.31 14.91 -11.57
N ARG A 11 30.49 16.06 -10.91
CA ARG A 11 29.77 16.35 -9.65
C ARG A 11 28.27 16.55 -9.90
N ILE A 12 27.90 17.24 -10.97
CA ILE A 12 26.50 17.47 -11.33
C ILE A 12 25.82 16.14 -11.69
N THR A 13 26.46 15.30 -12.52
CA THR A 13 25.90 14.00 -12.88
C THR A 13 25.77 13.06 -11.69
N ASP A 14 26.73 13.07 -10.77
CA ASP A 14 26.64 12.32 -9.49
C ASP A 14 25.48 12.82 -8.64
N MET A 15 25.28 14.14 -8.52
CA MET A 15 24.14 14.71 -7.78
C MET A 15 22.79 14.33 -8.40
N VAL A 16 22.67 14.39 -9.73
CA VAL A 16 21.43 13.98 -10.42
C VAL A 16 21.18 12.49 -10.22
N HIS A 17 22.20 11.65 -10.41
CA HIS A 17 22.07 10.20 -10.24
C HIS A 17 21.60 9.84 -8.82
N ARG A 18 22.26 10.40 -7.79
CA ARG A 18 21.87 10.18 -6.39
C ARG A 18 20.46 10.69 -6.11
N GLY A 19 20.10 11.86 -6.63
CA GLY A 19 18.75 12.41 -6.51
C GLY A 19 17.69 11.49 -7.10
N THR A 20 17.93 10.96 -8.31
CA THR A 20 17.02 10.02 -8.97
C THR A 20 16.89 8.71 -8.19
N VAL A 21 18.01 8.13 -7.74
CA VAL A 21 18.00 6.88 -6.97
C VAL A 21 17.27 7.07 -5.64
N LEU A 22 17.56 8.13 -4.90
CA LEU A 22 16.87 8.44 -3.64
C LEU A 22 15.38 8.71 -3.86
N GLY A 23 15.02 9.39 -4.95
CA GLY A 23 13.62 9.61 -5.35
C GLY A 23 12.89 8.29 -5.62
N LEU A 24 13.49 7.38 -6.38
CA LEU A 24 12.94 6.05 -6.65
C LEU A 24 12.74 5.25 -5.36
N VAL A 25 13.75 5.23 -4.48
CA VAL A 25 13.66 4.56 -3.18
C VAL A 25 12.52 5.15 -2.35
N GLY A 26 12.40 6.48 -2.31
CA GLY A 26 11.32 7.17 -1.60
C GLY A 26 9.94 6.75 -2.10
N VAL A 27 9.73 6.72 -3.43
CA VAL A 27 8.47 6.27 -4.04
C VAL A 27 8.17 4.82 -3.69
N CYS A 28 9.16 3.92 -3.73
CA CYS A 28 8.98 2.52 -3.36
C CYS A 28 8.60 2.36 -1.88
N VAL A 29 9.27 3.08 -0.97
CA VAL A 29 8.98 3.03 0.47
C VAL A 29 7.56 3.52 0.76
N VAL A 30 7.14 4.65 0.16
CA VAL A 30 5.77 5.16 0.31
C VAL A 30 4.75 4.18 -0.28
N GLY A 31 5.03 3.62 -1.47
CA GLY A 31 4.19 2.62 -2.12
C GLY A 31 3.98 1.39 -1.24
N ILE A 32 5.05 0.75 -0.79
CA ILE A 32 5.00 -0.42 0.10
C ILE A 32 4.27 -0.06 1.39
N GLY A 33 4.63 1.05 2.03
CA GLY A 33 4.00 1.51 3.27
C GLY A 33 2.49 1.70 3.13
N SER A 34 2.04 2.28 2.01
CA SER A 34 0.61 2.48 1.73
C SER A 34 -0.15 1.16 1.58
N ILE A 35 0.44 0.17 0.89
CA ILE A 35 -0.17 -1.16 0.72
C ILE A 35 -0.23 -1.86 2.07
N THR A 36 0.89 -1.90 2.80
CA THR A 36 0.97 -2.52 4.13
C THR A 36 0.01 -1.86 5.11
N PHE A 37 -0.12 -0.53 5.09
CA PHE A 37 -1.07 0.20 5.93
C PHE A 37 -2.51 -0.16 5.60
N ASN A 38 -2.87 -0.24 4.31
CA ASN A 38 -4.22 -0.65 3.90
C ASN A 38 -4.53 -2.09 4.35
N ILE A 39 -3.58 -3.02 4.19
CA ILE A 39 -3.75 -4.40 4.67
C ILE A 39 -3.88 -4.42 6.19
N TYR A 40 -3.00 -3.73 6.91
CA TYR A 40 -3.00 -3.68 8.37
C TYR A 40 -4.31 -3.09 8.90
N ALA A 41 -4.74 -1.94 8.39
CA ALA A 41 -5.97 -1.28 8.81
C ALA A 41 -7.22 -2.13 8.51
N ASN A 42 -7.20 -2.93 7.45
CA ASN A 42 -8.24 -3.89 7.11
C ASN A 42 -8.06 -5.26 7.77
N SER A 43 -6.94 -5.52 8.45
CA SER A 43 -6.70 -6.79 9.12
C SER A 43 -7.52 -6.89 10.41
N ASP A 44 -7.87 -8.12 10.78
CA ASP A 44 -8.54 -8.41 12.05
C ASP A 44 -7.67 -8.10 13.29
N TYR A 45 -6.36 -7.94 13.08
CA TYR A 45 -5.42 -7.60 14.15
C TYR A 45 -5.52 -6.14 14.58
N ALA A 46 -5.58 -5.21 13.63
CA ALA A 46 -5.61 -3.78 13.94
C ALA A 46 -7.01 -3.26 14.29
N ARG A 47 -8.07 -3.93 13.80
CA ARG A 47 -9.49 -3.54 13.99
C ARG A 47 -9.80 -2.07 13.67
N MET A 48 -9.01 -1.43 12.80
CA MET A 48 -9.15 0.00 12.49
C MET A 48 -10.26 0.26 11.46
N ASN A 49 -10.62 -0.73 10.64
CA ASN A 49 -11.73 -0.58 9.71
C ASN A 49 -13.08 -0.81 10.41
N LYS A 50 -13.80 0.30 10.69
CA LYS A 50 -15.16 0.28 11.27
C LYS A 50 -16.21 -0.28 10.31
N ASN A 51 -15.94 -0.27 9.00
CA ASN A 51 -16.83 -0.74 7.94
C ASN A 51 -16.40 -2.10 7.39
N LYS A 52 -15.53 -2.84 8.10
CA LYS A 52 -15.15 -4.19 7.69
C LYS A 52 -16.42 -5.04 7.63
N LEU A 53 -16.65 -5.70 6.50
CA LEU A 53 -17.67 -6.72 6.34
C LEU A 53 -17.34 -7.85 7.33
N ALA A 54 -17.83 -7.72 8.55
CA ALA A 54 -17.81 -8.78 9.53
C ALA A 54 -18.89 -9.77 9.12
N PHE A 55 -18.55 -11.06 9.13
CA PHE A 55 -19.54 -12.10 8.93
C PHE A 55 -20.58 -12.04 10.06
N SER A 56 -21.75 -11.47 9.78
CA SER A 56 -22.92 -11.63 10.63
C SER A 56 -23.63 -12.91 10.20
N LYS A 57 -23.74 -13.85 11.15
CA LYS A 57 -24.46 -15.10 10.92
C LYS A 57 -25.94 -14.83 10.59
N GLU A 58 -26.55 -13.80 11.18
CA GLU A 58 -27.91 -13.39 10.83
C GLU A 58 -28.00 -12.91 9.38
N GLN A 59 -27.05 -12.10 8.89
CA GLN A 59 -27.05 -11.66 7.48
C GLN A 59 -26.85 -12.84 6.51
N TYR A 60 -26.00 -13.80 6.87
CA TYR A 60 -25.81 -15.02 6.08
C TYR A 60 -27.07 -15.89 6.03
N ASP A 61 -27.71 -16.11 7.18
CA ASP A 61 -28.94 -16.90 7.25
C ASP A 61 -30.11 -16.20 6.54
N GLN A 62 -30.24 -14.87 6.64
CA GLN A 62 -31.23 -14.10 5.88
C GLN A 62 -31.00 -14.16 4.37
N ALA A 63 -29.75 -13.99 3.91
CA ALA A 63 -29.43 -14.11 2.49
C ALA A 63 -29.72 -15.52 1.97
N ARG A 64 -29.37 -16.55 2.74
CA ARG A 64 -29.65 -17.96 2.39
C ARG A 64 -31.13 -18.27 2.30
N ILE A 65 -31.96 -17.72 3.19
CA ILE A 65 -33.42 -17.89 3.15
C ILE A 65 -34.00 -17.14 1.94
N ALA A 66 -33.59 -15.89 1.71
CA ALA A 66 -34.05 -15.10 0.55
C ALA A 66 -33.71 -15.76 -0.79
N SER A 67 -32.49 -16.31 -0.93
CA SER A 67 -32.10 -17.06 -2.13
C SER A 67 -32.86 -18.37 -2.31
N ALA A 68 -33.34 -18.99 -1.22
CA ALA A 68 -34.16 -20.19 -1.28
C ALA A 68 -35.61 -19.87 -1.69
N GLU A 69 -36.17 -18.75 -1.22
CA GLU A 69 -37.51 -18.28 -1.62
C GLU A 69 -37.56 -17.79 -3.08
N GLU A 70 -36.46 -17.24 -3.60
CA GLU A 70 -36.34 -16.87 -5.02
C GLU A 70 -36.19 -18.08 -5.95
N ALA A 71 -35.63 -19.19 -5.45
CA ALA A 71 -35.47 -20.42 -6.23
C ALA A 71 -36.77 -21.27 -6.31
N ASP A 72 -37.73 -21.01 -5.42
CA ASP A 72 -39.02 -21.70 -5.35
C ASP A 72 -40.16 -20.94 -6.09
N LYS A 73 -39.83 -19.78 -6.69
CA LYS A 73 -40.71 -19.01 -7.60
C LYS A 73 -40.43 -19.33 -9.06
#